data_AF-A0A7S4JXY8-F1
#
_entry.id   AF-A0A7S4JXY8-F1
#
_cell.length_a   1.000
_cell.length_b   1.000
_cell.length_c   1.000
_cell.angle_alpha   90.00
_cell.angle_beta   90.00
_cell.angle_gamma   90.00
#
_symmetry.space_group_name_H-M   'P 1'
#
loop_
_entity.id
_entity.type
_entity.pdbx_description
1 polymer ?
#
loop_
_entity_poly.entity_id
_entity_poly.type
_entity_poly.pdbx_seq_one_letter_code
_entity_poly.pdbx_strand_id
1 'polypeptide(L)'
;MTLENIDAVHEMCIWYPDTFEMASTADDVERIFAEGNIPGMCGIEGEHQIGGSMRALRMIHKLGARYITLTHNGGPGWADPAVNLDGSFANDAPLGGLNDFGVSVVREMNRLGMVVDASHVHEATMVKAMEASRAPIMFSHSSTRALCAHPRDVPDSVLEKLKDNGGIVMIVFLFKFVAGEFWVSGGKVGAMVIEVADQVEHAVKKWPKSITWALVGITMVGSFLRGAWKMCLSIRSLPVSFCGDDSQKKC
;
A
#
# COMPACT_ATOMS: atom_id res chain seq x y z
N MET A 1 11.76 12.82 -11.99
CA MET A 1 11.03 13.51 -10.89
C MET A 1 9.61 12.95 -10.81
N THR A 2 8.95 12.90 -9.64
CA THR A 2 7.62 12.28 -9.45
C THR A 2 6.58 12.68 -10.48
N LEU A 3 6.53 13.97 -10.83
CA LEU A 3 5.58 14.50 -11.80
C LEU A 3 5.82 13.94 -13.22
N GLU A 4 7.07 13.73 -13.62
CA GLU A 4 7.41 13.12 -14.91
C GLU A 4 6.98 11.65 -14.97
N ASN A 5 7.06 10.93 -13.85
CA ASN A 5 6.56 9.54 -13.80
C ASN A 5 5.04 9.49 -13.86
N ILE A 6 4.33 10.43 -13.22
CA ILE A 6 2.87 10.53 -13.33
C ILE A 6 2.48 10.86 -14.77
N ASP A 7 3.15 11.84 -15.38
CA ASP A 7 2.95 12.23 -16.78
C ASP A 7 3.18 11.06 -17.74
N ALA A 8 4.26 10.30 -17.55
CA ALA A 8 4.55 9.11 -18.36
C ALA A 8 3.44 8.05 -18.31
N VAL A 9 2.76 7.87 -17.16
CA VAL A 9 1.61 6.96 -17.06
C VAL A 9 0.41 7.47 -17.86
N HIS A 10 0.16 8.78 -17.84
CA HIS A 10 -0.89 9.40 -18.66
C HIS A 10 -0.55 9.28 -20.15
N GLU A 11 0.66 9.63 -20.56
CA GLU A 11 1.14 9.50 -21.94
C GLU A 11 1.05 8.06 -22.44
N MET A 12 1.36 7.06 -21.60
CA MET A 12 1.21 5.66 -21.97
C MET A 12 -0.25 5.30 -22.32
N CYS A 13 -1.23 5.83 -21.57
CA CYS A 13 -2.64 5.62 -21.90
C CYS A 13 -3.08 6.39 -23.16
N ILE A 14 -2.47 7.55 -23.42
CA ILE A 14 -2.74 8.35 -24.62
C ILE A 14 -2.15 7.70 -25.88
N TRP A 15 -0.95 7.15 -25.81
CA TRP A 15 -0.26 6.54 -26.96
C TRP A 15 -0.79 5.17 -27.34
N TYR A 16 -1.42 4.47 -26.38
CA TYR A 16 -1.93 3.11 -26.56
C TYR A 16 -3.38 2.96 -26.07
N PRO A 17 -4.34 3.74 -26.61
CA PRO A 17 -5.71 3.80 -26.10
C PRO A 17 -6.51 2.50 -26.35
N ASP A 18 -6.10 1.69 -27.33
CA ASP A 18 -6.68 0.37 -27.60
C ASP A 18 -6.17 -0.72 -26.63
N THR A 19 -5.25 -0.36 -25.71
CA THR A 19 -4.64 -1.29 -24.75
C THR A 19 -4.80 -0.80 -23.31
N PHE A 20 -4.60 0.49 -23.06
CA PHE A 20 -4.60 1.08 -21.72
C PHE A 20 -5.64 2.18 -21.60
N GLU A 21 -6.26 2.25 -20.43
CA GLU A 21 -7.13 3.37 -20.06
C GLU A 21 -6.86 3.79 -18.61
N MET A 22 -6.80 5.10 -18.35
CA MET A 22 -6.60 5.60 -16.99
C MET A 22 -7.79 5.28 -16.10
N ALA A 23 -7.52 4.64 -14.96
CA ALA A 23 -8.51 4.31 -13.95
C ALA A 23 -8.29 5.15 -12.69
N SER A 24 -9.37 5.74 -12.21
CA SER A 24 -9.34 6.64 -11.05
C SER A 24 -10.20 6.14 -9.89
N THR A 25 -11.01 5.11 -10.15
CA THR A 25 -11.93 4.47 -9.21
C THR A 25 -11.93 2.96 -9.39
N ALA A 26 -12.51 2.23 -8.44
CA ALA A 26 -12.76 0.79 -8.59
C ALA A 26 -13.69 0.50 -9.78
N ASP A 27 -14.73 1.31 -9.96
CA ASP A 27 -15.71 1.14 -11.04
C ASP A 27 -15.05 1.33 -12.42
N ASP A 28 -14.12 2.30 -12.55
CA ASP A 28 -13.30 2.46 -13.78
C ASP A 28 -12.51 1.19 -14.05
N VAL A 29 -11.81 0.71 -13.02
CA VAL A 29 -10.99 -0.49 -13.06
C VAL A 29 -11.80 -1.70 -13.56
N GLU A 30 -13.00 -1.93 -13.02
CA GLU A 30 -13.86 -3.06 -13.39
C GLU A 30 -14.39 -2.92 -14.82
N ARG A 31 -14.83 -1.72 -15.19
CA ARG A 31 -15.31 -1.42 -16.55
C ARG A 31 -14.22 -1.62 -17.59
N ILE A 32 -13.05 -1.01 -17.41
CA ILE A 32 -11.92 -1.07 -18.35
C ILE A 32 -11.51 -2.53 -18.59
N PHE A 33 -11.45 -3.31 -17.51
CA PHE A 33 -11.14 -4.73 -17.60
C PHE A 33 -12.23 -5.51 -18.35
N ALA A 34 -13.51 -5.22 -18.11
CA ALA A 34 -14.63 -5.85 -18.81
C ALA A 34 -14.66 -5.51 -20.31
N GLU A 35 -14.14 -4.34 -20.69
CA GLU A 35 -13.98 -3.90 -22.08
C GLU A 35 -12.76 -4.54 -22.78
N GLY A 36 -11.92 -5.29 -22.04
CA GLY A 36 -10.74 -5.97 -22.57
C GLY A 36 -9.46 -5.15 -22.51
N ASN A 37 -9.52 -3.94 -21.96
CA ASN A 37 -8.39 -3.03 -21.78
C ASN A 37 -7.70 -3.25 -20.42
N ILE A 38 -6.48 -2.69 -20.28
CA ILE A 38 -5.69 -2.74 -19.04
C ILE A 38 -5.86 -1.40 -18.31
N PRO A 39 -6.41 -1.37 -17.08
CA PRO A 39 -6.52 -0.14 -16.32
C PRO A 39 -5.15 0.35 -15.84
N GLY A 40 -4.79 1.57 -16.24
CA GLY A 40 -3.63 2.31 -15.75
C GLY A 40 -3.96 3.04 -14.45
N MET A 41 -3.13 2.86 -13.42
CA MET A 41 -3.29 3.55 -12.14
C MET A 41 -1.97 4.17 -11.69
N CYS A 42 -2.04 5.34 -11.07
CA CYS A 42 -0.86 6.02 -10.52
C CYS A 42 -0.70 5.71 -9.03
N GLY A 43 0.47 5.21 -8.68
CA GLY A 43 0.92 4.93 -7.32
C GLY A 43 2.23 5.63 -7.01
N ILE A 44 2.42 6.04 -5.76
CA ILE A 44 3.63 6.77 -5.34
C ILE A 44 4.35 5.96 -4.28
N GLU A 45 5.55 5.49 -4.59
CA GLU A 45 6.36 4.72 -3.65
C GLU A 45 7.35 5.63 -2.90
N GLY A 46 7.05 5.89 -1.63
CA GLY A 46 7.84 6.72 -0.74
C GLY A 46 7.34 8.16 -0.67
N GLU A 47 6.81 8.53 0.49
CA GLU A 47 6.21 9.85 0.68
C GLU A 47 7.20 11.01 0.70
N HIS A 48 8.51 10.77 0.85
CA HIS A 48 9.54 11.81 0.72
C HIS A 48 9.33 12.70 -0.54
N GLN A 49 8.66 12.18 -1.55
CA GLN A 49 8.17 12.85 -2.76
C GLN A 49 7.19 14.02 -2.54
N ILE A 50 6.49 14.14 -1.40
CA ILE A 50 5.64 15.30 -1.07
C ILE A 50 6.37 16.31 -0.16
N GLY A 51 7.57 15.99 0.32
CA GLY A 51 8.40 16.89 1.12
C GLY A 51 7.73 17.41 2.40
N GLY A 52 6.95 16.57 3.09
CA GLY A 52 6.22 16.97 4.31
C GLY A 52 5.12 18.01 4.06
N SER A 53 4.63 18.15 2.82
CA SER A 53 3.61 19.13 2.44
C SER A 53 2.26 18.49 2.16
N MET A 54 1.28 18.76 3.03
CA MET A 54 -0.11 18.36 2.81
C MET A 54 -0.69 18.92 1.50
N ARG A 55 -0.18 20.06 1.05
CA ARG A 55 -0.56 20.65 -0.24
C ARG A 55 -0.06 19.79 -1.40
N ALA A 56 1.18 19.30 -1.32
CA ALA A 56 1.74 18.42 -2.34
C ALA A 56 0.98 17.09 -2.42
N LEU A 57 0.60 16.48 -1.29
CA LEU A 57 -0.26 15.30 -1.25
C LEU A 57 -1.55 15.50 -2.06
N ARG A 58 -2.26 16.61 -1.79
CA ARG A 58 -3.50 16.94 -2.51
C ARG A 58 -3.27 17.16 -4.00
N MET A 59 -2.16 17.78 -4.38
CA MET A 59 -1.82 18.00 -5.78
C MET A 59 -1.52 16.71 -6.51
N ILE A 60 -0.73 15.81 -5.91
CA ILE A 60 -0.42 14.50 -6.50
C ILE A 60 -1.69 13.65 -6.65
N HIS A 61 -2.61 13.69 -5.67
CA HIS A 61 -3.93 13.06 -5.80
C HIS A 61 -4.73 13.63 -6.98
N LYS A 62 -4.75 14.96 -7.15
CA LYS A 62 -5.42 15.63 -8.29
C LYS A 62 -4.82 15.21 -9.64
N LEU A 63 -3.52 14.89 -9.69
CA LEU A 63 -2.84 14.42 -10.89
C LEU A 63 -3.09 12.93 -11.19
N GLY A 64 -3.89 12.23 -10.37
CA GLY A 64 -4.32 10.86 -10.63
C GLY A 64 -3.76 9.80 -9.70
N ALA A 65 -2.85 10.15 -8.77
CA ALA A 65 -2.35 9.19 -7.80
C ALA A 65 -3.47 8.70 -6.86
N ARG A 66 -3.52 7.39 -6.60
CA ARG A 66 -4.56 6.74 -5.78
C ARG A 66 -4.03 6.03 -4.54
N TYR A 67 -2.73 5.83 -4.43
CA TYR A 67 -2.09 5.41 -3.19
C TYR A 67 -0.70 6.04 -3.04
N ILE A 68 -0.22 6.12 -1.81
CA ILE A 68 1.17 6.47 -1.51
C ILE A 68 1.70 5.60 -0.37
N THR A 69 2.94 5.10 -0.53
CA THR A 69 3.66 4.38 0.51
C THR A 69 4.22 5.37 1.53
N LEU A 70 3.91 5.19 2.82
CA LEU A 70 4.27 6.17 3.87
C LEU A 70 5.78 6.38 4.02
N THR A 71 6.59 5.36 3.69
CA THR A 71 8.06 5.44 3.65
C THR A 71 8.60 4.72 2.42
N HIS A 72 9.92 4.79 2.24
CA HIS A 72 10.67 3.85 1.41
C HIS A 72 11.84 3.35 2.28
N ASN A 73 13.02 3.09 1.70
CA ASN A 73 14.27 3.12 2.47
C ASN A 73 14.49 4.54 2.98
N GLY A 74 14.61 4.69 4.29
CA GLY A 74 14.52 6.00 4.94
C GLY A 74 13.08 6.47 5.14
N GLY A 75 12.90 7.25 6.21
CA GLY A 75 11.63 7.86 6.56
C GLY A 75 11.58 9.33 6.10
N PRO A 76 10.39 9.88 5.85
CA PRO A 76 10.20 11.29 5.48
C PRO A 76 10.26 12.27 6.68
N GLY A 77 10.74 11.82 7.85
CA GLY A 77 10.81 12.60 9.08
C GLY A 77 9.52 12.60 9.91
N TRP A 78 8.47 11.91 9.47
CA TRP A 78 7.21 11.79 10.20
C TRP A 78 6.65 10.36 10.28
N ALA A 79 7.30 9.41 9.60
CA ALA A 79 7.03 7.98 9.67
C ALA A 79 8.35 7.18 9.76
N ASP A 80 8.39 6.15 10.60
CA ASP A 80 9.56 5.29 10.76
C ASP A 80 9.60 4.20 9.65
N PRO A 81 10.72 4.05 8.91
CA PRO A 81 10.89 3.03 7.87
C PRO A 81 11.37 1.70 8.47
N ALA A 82 11.16 0.59 7.76
CA ALA A 82 11.73 -0.71 8.12
C ALA A 82 13.22 -0.83 7.79
N VAL A 83 13.71 0.00 6.86
CA VAL A 83 15.07 0.00 6.33
C VAL A 83 15.57 1.44 6.27
N ASN A 84 16.80 1.66 6.73
CA ASN A 84 17.49 2.95 6.69
C ASN A 84 17.91 3.32 5.26
N LEU A 85 18.31 4.58 5.06
CA LEU A 85 18.75 5.07 3.74
C LEU A 85 19.97 4.32 3.19
N ASP A 86 20.83 3.81 4.06
CA ASP A 86 22.02 3.01 3.70
C ASP A 86 21.70 1.54 3.41
N GLY A 87 20.43 1.13 3.50
CA GLY A 87 19.98 -0.24 3.30
C GLY A 87 20.09 -1.13 4.53
N SER A 88 20.60 -0.62 5.66
CA SER A 88 20.58 -1.37 6.93
C SER A 88 19.18 -1.45 7.51
N PHE A 89 18.92 -2.45 8.35
CA PHE A 89 17.62 -2.59 9.02
C PHE A 89 17.46 -1.52 10.10
N ALA A 90 16.28 -0.88 10.12
CA ALA A 90 15.91 0.01 11.19
C ALA A 90 15.46 -0.85 12.39
N ASN A 91 16.29 -0.92 13.43
CA ASN A 91 16.01 -1.71 14.63
C ASN A 91 15.14 -0.97 15.64
N ASP A 92 15.04 0.35 15.50
CA ASP A 92 14.28 1.26 16.34
C ASP A 92 13.25 2.07 15.54
N ALA A 93 12.30 2.64 16.28
CA ALA A 93 11.24 3.49 15.76
C ALA A 93 11.21 4.79 16.59
N PRO A 94 12.11 5.75 16.32
CA PRO A 94 12.27 6.95 17.14
C PRO A 94 11.02 7.84 17.18
N LEU A 95 10.13 7.74 16.20
CA LEU A 95 8.84 8.45 16.20
C LEU A 95 7.72 7.63 16.86
N GLY A 96 7.99 6.39 17.27
CA GLY A 96 6.99 5.44 17.71
C GLY A 96 6.07 4.99 16.55
N GLY A 97 6.57 5.05 15.31
CA GLY A 97 5.86 4.71 14.10
C GLY A 97 5.41 5.94 13.30
N LEU A 98 4.47 6.71 13.84
CA LEU A 98 3.99 7.97 13.27
C LEU A 98 3.99 9.05 14.33
N ASN A 99 4.49 10.25 13.99
CA ASN A 99 4.27 11.43 14.82
C ASN A 99 2.90 12.09 14.49
N ASP A 100 2.57 13.19 15.18
CA ASP A 100 1.29 13.90 15.00
C ASP A 100 1.03 14.36 13.56
N PHE A 101 2.10 14.78 12.85
CA PHE A 101 1.99 15.14 11.45
C PHE A 101 1.68 13.90 10.59
N GLY A 102 2.36 12.78 10.84
CA GLY A 102 2.10 11.52 10.15
C GLY A 102 0.69 10.98 10.33
N VAL A 103 0.16 11.07 11.56
CA VAL A 103 -1.26 10.77 11.83
C VAL A 103 -2.19 11.68 11.02
N SER A 104 -1.83 12.97 10.88
CA SER A 104 -2.58 13.93 10.07
C SER A 104 -2.51 13.62 8.56
N VAL A 105 -1.37 13.12 8.07
CA VAL A 105 -1.20 12.66 6.68
C VAL A 105 -2.13 11.47 6.41
N VAL A 106 -2.13 10.44 7.25
CA VAL A 106 -3.03 9.28 7.12
C VAL A 106 -4.50 9.70 7.07
N ARG A 107 -4.90 10.64 7.95
CA ARG A 107 -6.28 11.18 7.97
C ARG A 107 -6.63 11.96 6.72
N GLU A 108 -5.71 12.76 6.17
CA GLU A 108 -5.93 13.47 4.91
C GLU A 108 -6.05 12.48 3.74
N MET A 109 -5.24 11.42 3.71
CA MET A 109 -5.35 10.38 2.69
C MET A 109 -6.75 9.74 2.71
N ASN A 110 -7.27 9.39 3.88
CA ASN A 110 -8.64 8.91 3.99
C ASN A 110 -9.67 9.95 3.53
N ARG A 111 -9.49 11.24 3.86
CA ARG A 111 -10.38 12.32 3.42
C ARG A 111 -10.39 12.49 1.90
N LEU A 112 -9.25 12.27 1.24
CA LEU A 112 -9.12 12.32 -0.21
C LEU A 112 -9.67 11.08 -0.92
N GLY A 113 -9.83 9.96 -0.21
CA GLY A 113 -10.06 8.65 -0.83
C GLY A 113 -8.79 8.02 -1.40
N MET A 114 -7.61 8.43 -0.89
CA MET A 114 -6.32 7.87 -1.25
C MET A 114 -5.97 6.70 -0.31
N VAL A 115 -5.52 5.58 -0.89
CA VAL A 115 -5.18 4.37 -0.14
C VAL A 115 -3.87 4.57 0.62
N VAL A 116 -3.86 4.20 1.90
CA VAL A 116 -2.67 4.17 2.75
C VAL A 116 -1.91 2.88 2.50
N ASP A 117 -0.71 3.00 1.95
CA ASP A 117 0.19 1.87 1.72
C ASP A 117 1.28 1.81 2.79
N ALA A 118 1.33 0.67 3.49
CA ALA A 118 2.21 0.38 4.61
C ALA A 118 3.33 -0.60 4.24
N SER A 119 3.58 -0.89 2.95
CA SER A 119 4.86 -1.48 2.55
C SER A 119 6.03 -0.53 2.91
N HIS A 120 7.24 -1.06 3.08
CA HIS A 120 8.44 -0.33 3.58
C HIS A 120 8.45 0.20 5.01
N VAL A 121 7.32 0.30 5.69
CA VAL A 121 7.28 0.97 6.99
C VAL A 121 7.73 0.05 8.13
N HIS A 122 8.23 0.64 9.21
CA HIS A 122 8.54 -0.11 10.44
C HIS A 122 7.27 -0.72 11.05
N GLU A 123 7.37 -1.80 11.82
CA GLU A 123 6.20 -2.44 12.47
C GLU A 123 5.38 -1.47 13.33
N ALA A 124 6.04 -0.60 14.09
CA ALA A 124 5.40 0.46 14.86
C ALA A 124 4.54 1.38 13.95
N THR A 125 5.04 1.73 12.76
CA THR A 125 4.33 2.51 11.76
C THR A 125 3.14 1.76 11.18
N MET A 126 3.27 0.44 10.93
CA MET A 126 2.15 -0.40 10.47
C MET A 126 0.98 -0.31 11.46
N VAL A 127 1.27 -0.48 12.76
CA VAL A 127 0.27 -0.41 13.84
C VAL A 127 -0.32 1.00 13.93
N LYS A 128 0.50 2.04 13.95
CA LYS A 128 0.02 3.43 14.04
C LYS A 128 -0.81 3.87 12.83
N ALA A 129 -0.47 3.42 11.63
CA ALA A 129 -1.25 3.67 10.43
C ALA A 129 -2.63 3.00 10.51
N MET A 130 -2.71 1.75 10.98
CA MET A 130 -4.00 1.07 11.21
C MET A 130 -4.84 1.76 12.27
N GLU A 131 -4.24 2.24 13.36
CA GLU A 131 -4.94 2.98 14.42
C GLU A 131 -5.46 4.35 13.94
N ALA A 132 -4.69 5.04 13.10
CA ALA A 132 -5.04 6.36 12.59
C ALA A 132 -6.04 6.31 11.42
N SER A 133 -5.98 5.25 10.60
CA SER A 133 -6.79 5.12 9.40
C SER A 133 -8.23 4.74 9.73
N ARG A 134 -9.18 5.45 9.13
CA ARG A 134 -10.61 5.13 9.16
C ARG A 134 -11.02 4.17 8.04
N ALA A 135 -10.15 4.01 7.05
CA ALA A 135 -10.33 3.10 5.93
C ALA A 135 -9.37 1.90 6.04
N PRO A 136 -9.67 0.80 5.34
CA PRO A 136 -8.68 -0.26 5.14
C PRO A 136 -7.32 0.29 4.71
N ILE A 137 -6.23 -0.33 5.17
CA ILE A 137 -4.88 -0.07 4.67
C ILE A 137 -4.38 -1.19 3.74
N MET A 138 -3.38 -0.88 2.92
CA MET A 138 -2.78 -1.80 1.96
C MET A 138 -1.34 -2.06 2.34
N PHE A 139 -0.87 -3.28 2.11
CA PHE A 139 0.55 -3.56 1.92
C PHE A 139 0.72 -3.92 0.46
N SER A 140 1.11 -2.95 -0.35
CA SER A 140 1.08 -3.08 -1.81
C SER A 140 2.09 -4.07 -2.35
N HIS A 141 3.16 -4.34 -1.60
CA HIS A 141 4.21 -5.31 -1.93
C HIS A 141 5.04 -5.72 -0.69
N SER A 142 4.46 -6.60 0.13
CA SER A 142 5.11 -7.20 1.30
C SER A 142 4.79 -8.69 1.40
N SER A 143 5.61 -9.45 2.09
CA SER A 143 5.36 -10.87 2.39
C SER A 143 5.12 -11.07 3.89
N THR A 144 5.15 -12.31 4.36
CA THR A 144 4.96 -12.64 5.78
C THR A 144 6.30 -12.81 6.48
N ARG A 145 6.48 -12.10 7.61
CA ARG A 145 7.75 -12.11 8.34
C ARG A 145 8.06 -13.47 9.00
N ALA A 146 7.01 -14.24 9.29
CA ALA A 146 7.14 -15.55 9.90
C ALA A 146 7.86 -16.57 9.01
N LEU A 147 7.69 -16.47 7.68
CA LEU A 147 8.32 -17.37 6.72
C LEU A 147 9.64 -16.80 6.16
N CYS A 148 9.77 -15.48 6.10
CA CYS A 148 11.00 -14.80 5.72
C CYS A 148 11.28 -13.65 6.69
N ALA A 149 12.34 -13.76 7.49
CA ALA A 149 12.64 -12.81 8.57
C ALA A 149 13.25 -11.49 8.02
N HIS A 150 12.47 -10.74 7.25
CA HIS A 150 12.84 -9.44 6.71
C HIS A 150 11.99 -8.32 7.37
N PRO A 151 12.56 -7.18 7.79
CA PRO A 151 11.81 -6.13 8.50
C PRO A 151 10.70 -5.48 7.66
N ARG A 152 10.84 -5.39 6.34
CA ARG A 152 9.77 -4.96 5.41
C ARG A 152 8.55 -5.89 5.36
N ASP A 153 8.66 -7.13 5.80
CA ASP A 153 7.57 -8.10 5.75
C ASP A 153 6.67 -7.96 6.98
N VAL A 154 5.41 -8.36 6.79
CA VAL A 154 4.34 -8.14 7.75
C VAL A 154 4.39 -9.21 8.84
N PRO A 155 4.54 -8.83 10.13
CA PRO A 155 4.52 -9.78 11.23
C PRO A 155 3.10 -10.30 11.49
N ASP A 156 3.00 -11.50 12.08
CA ASP A 156 1.72 -12.14 12.37
C ASP A 156 0.81 -11.26 13.24
N SER A 157 1.38 -10.51 14.19
CA SER A 157 0.67 -9.54 15.04
C SER A 157 -0.07 -8.46 14.24
N VAL A 158 0.47 -8.07 13.08
CA VAL A 158 -0.12 -7.08 12.18
C VAL A 158 -1.12 -7.75 11.23
N LEU A 159 -0.83 -8.95 10.72
CA LEU A 159 -1.77 -9.73 9.89
C LEU A 159 -3.07 -10.01 10.64
N GLU A 160 -2.99 -10.34 11.93
CA GLU A 160 -4.16 -10.56 12.79
C GLU A 160 -5.02 -9.29 12.94
N LYS A 161 -4.39 -8.11 13.10
CA LYS A 161 -5.09 -6.81 13.16
C LYS A 161 -5.71 -6.42 11.82
N LEU A 162 -5.08 -6.80 10.71
CA LEU A 162 -5.56 -6.48 9.36
C LEU A 162 -6.96 -7.03 9.09
N LYS A 163 -7.30 -8.14 9.76
CA LYS A 163 -8.64 -8.75 9.77
C LYS A 163 -9.74 -7.74 10.12
N ASP A 164 -9.53 -7.01 11.21
CA ASP A 164 -10.53 -6.10 11.77
C ASP A 164 -10.48 -4.74 11.05
N ASN A 165 -9.31 -4.36 10.53
CA ASN A 165 -9.15 -3.19 9.66
C ASN A 165 -9.79 -3.39 8.26
N GLY A 166 -9.89 -4.64 7.78
CA GLY A 166 -10.37 -4.97 6.44
C GLY A 166 -9.38 -4.66 5.31
N GLY A 167 -8.11 -4.46 5.67
CA GLY A 167 -7.01 -4.17 4.74
C GLY A 167 -6.49 -5.40 4.00
N ILE A 168 -5.59 -5.18 3.03
CA ILE A 168 -5.05 -6.24 2.18
C ILE A 168 -3.53 -6.31 2.27
N VAL A 169 -2.98 -7.51 2.25
CA VAL A 169 -1.56 -7.76 2.00
C VAL A 169 -1.37 -8.34 0.60
N MET A 170 -0.52 -7.70 -0.21
CA MET A 170 -0.15 -8.19 -1.54
C MET A 170 1.23 -8.85 -1.48
N ILE A 171 1.24 -10.19 -1.51
CA ILE A 171 2.45 -11.00 -1.46
C ILE A 171 3.35 -10.70 -2.66
N VAL A 172 4.58 -10.27 -2.39
CA VAL A 172 5.52 -9.79 -3.40
C VAL A 172 6.34 -10.93 -4.01
N PHE A 173 6.43 -10.95 -5.34
CA PHE A 173 7.28 -11.85 -6.11
C PHE A 173 8.74 -11.35 -6.14
N LEU A 174 9.37 -11.27 -4.98
CA LEU A 174 10.77 -10.88 -4.87
C LEU A 174 11.47 -11.78 -3.86
N PHE A 175 12.42 -12.58 -4.35
CA PHE A 175 13.01 -13.71 -3.62
C PHE A 175 13.52 -13.35 -2.22
N LYS A 176 14.09 -12.15 -2.05
CA LYS A 176 14.58 -11.64 -0.77
C LYS A 176 13.51 -11.57 0.33
N PHE A 177 12.24 -11.44 -0.03
CA PHE A 177 11.09 -11.30 0.87
C PHE A 177 10.25 -12.57 0.99
N VAL A 178 10.44 -13.54 0.09
CA VAL A 178 9.69 -14.81 0.15
C VAL A 178 10.54 -15.96 0.65
N ALA A 179 11.85 -15.91 0.41
CA ALA A 179 12.79 -16.98 0.68
C ALA A 179 14.07 -16.49 1.39
N GLY A 180 14.41 -15.20 1.27
CA GLY A 180 15.59 -14.60 1.93
C GLY A 180 16.81 -14.51 1.00
N GLU A 181 17.94 -14.01 1.53
CA GLU A 181 19.14 -13.70 0.71
C GLU A 181 19.93 -14.93 0.22
N PHE A 182 19.63 -16.14 0.71
CA PHE A 182 20.43 -17.36 0.45
C PHE A 182 19.64 -18.57 -0.05
N TRP A 183 18.51 -18.37 -0.75
CA TRP A 183 17.83 -19.53 -1.34
C TRP A 183 18.54 -20.03 -2.60
N VAL A 184 19.24 -21.16 -2.43
CA VAL A 184 19.82 -21.96 -3.50
C VAL A 184 19.13 -23.32 -3.52
N SER A 185 18.28 -23.56 -4.51
CA SER A 185 17.78 -24.90 -4.83
C SER A 185 18.48 -25.40 -6.09
N GLY A 186 19.19 -26.53 -5.99
CA GLY A 186 19.90 -27.13 -7.13
C GLY A 186 20.99 -26.26 -7.78
N GLY A 187 21.59 -25.32 -7.05
CA GLY A 187 22.64 -24.43 -7.57
C GLY A 187 22.14 -23.15 -8.26
N LYS A 188 20.85 -22.83 -8.17
CA LYS A 188 20.27 -21.57 -8.68
C LYS A 188 19.77 -20.70 -7.53
N VAL A 189 20.15 -19.42 -7.54
CA VAL A 189 19.62 -18.40 -6.61
C VAL A 189 18.21 -18.02 -7.07
N GLY A 190 17.22 -18.17 -6.19
CA GLY A 190 15.85 -17.73 -6.47
C GLY A 190 14.79 -18.41 -5.61
N ALA A 191 13.66 -17.74 -5.48
CA ALA A 191 12.43 -18.33 -4.97
C ALA A 191 11.61 -18.89 -6.13
N MET A 192 10.98 -20.03 -5.92
CA MET A 192 10.03 -20.63 -6.84
C MET A 192 8.61 -20.15 -6.51
N VAL A 193 7.65 -20.52 -7.36
CA VAL A 193 6.24 -20.22 -7.14
C VAL A 193 5.71 -20.86 -5.84
N ILE A 194 6.34 -21.95 -5.37
CA ILE A 194 5.92 -22.64 -4.14
C ILE A 194 6.16 -21.78 -2.90
N GLU A 195 7.29 -21.08 -2.78
CA GLU A 195 7.53 -20.22 -1.61
C GLU A 195 6.56 -19.03 -1.60
N VAL A 196 6.16 -18.52 -2.77
CA VAL A 196 5.09 -17.52 -2.83
C VAL A 196 3.75 -18.12 -2.38
N ALA A 197 3.42 -19.34 -2.81
CA ALA A 197 2.20 -20.02 -2.38
C ALA A 197 2.17 -20.22 -0.85
N ASP A 198 3.30 -20.60 -0.25
CA ASP A 198 3.45 -20.75 1.20
C ASP A 198 3.18 -19.43 1.94
N GLN A 199 3.65 -18.30 1.39
CA GLN A 199 3.40 -16.96 1.92
C GLN A 199 1.91 -16.60 1.87
N VAL A 200 1.24 -16.89 0.75
CA VAL A 200 -0.21 -16.71 0.61
C VAL A 200 -0.96 -17.58 1.61
N GLU A 201 -0.63 -18.87 1.72
CA GLU A 201 -1.26 -19.79 2.66
C GLU A 201 -1.08 -19.36 4.11
N HIS A 202 0.12 -18.92 4.49
CA HIS A 202 0.41 -18.47 5.84
C HIS A 202 -0.41 -17.23 6.21
N ALA A 203 -0.48 -16.23 5.33
CA ALA A 203 -1.32 -15.05 5.54
C ALA A 203 -2.81 -15.45 5.68
N VAL A 204 -3.31 -16.25 4.74
CA VAL A 204 -4.68 -16.80 4.70
C VAL A 204 -5.06 -17.50 6.02
N LYS A 205 -4.15 -18.29 6.61
CA LYS A 205 -4.38 -19.03 7.86
C LYS A 205 -4.63 -18.10 9.07
N LYS A 206 -4.31 -16.81 8.99
CA LYS A 206 -4.58 -15.82 10.06
C LYS A 206 -6.02 -15.34 10.11
N TRP A 207 -6.83 -15.62 9.08
CA TRP A 207 -8.19 -15.10 8.98
C TRP A 207 -9.28 -16.18 8.93
N PRO A 208 -10.50 -15.89 9.42
CA PRO A 208 -11.63 -16.80 9.30
C PRO A 208 -11.95 -17.08 7.82
N LYS A 209 -12.33 -18.33 7.52
CA LYS A 209 -12.64 -18.82 6.16
C LYS A 209 -13.59 -17.93 5.34
N SER A 210 -14.46 -17.16 6.00
CA SER A 210 -15.42 -16.24 5.36
C SER A 210 -14.78 -14.99 4.74
N ILE A 211 -13.56 -14.62 5.12
CA ILE A 211 -12.88 -13.37 4.72
C ILE A 211 -11.50 -13.66 4.08
N THR A 212 -10.97 -14.86 4.31
CA THR A 212 -9.61 -15.33 3.98
C THR A 212 -9.04 -14.89 2.62
N TRP A 213 -9.79 -15.02 1.52
CA TRP A 213 -9.28 -14.72 0.18
C TRP A 213 -9.52 -13.28 -0.28
N ALA A 214 -10.25 -12.49 0.51
CA ALA A 214 -10.51 -11.09 0.18
C ALA A 214 -9.35 -10.16 0.58
N LEU A 215 -8.52 -10.59 1.52
CA LEU A 215 -7.46 -9.77 2.14
C LEU A 215 -6.03 -10.18 1.71
N VAL A 216 -5.90 -11.06 0.71
CA VAL A 216 -4.61 -11.42 0.11
C VAL A 216 -4.62 -11.15 -1.38
N GLY A 217 -3.59 -10.43 -1.83
CA GLY A 217 -3.25 -10.24 -3.22
C GLY A 217 -1.88 -10.82 -3.54
N ILE A 218 -1.55 -10.80 -4.82
CA ILE A 218 -0.21 -11.08 -5.33
C ILE A 218 0.25 -9.86 -6.09
N THR A 219 1.55 -9.54 -6.03
CA THR A 219 2.15 -8.43 -6.76
C THR A 219 3.54 -8.77 -7.25
N MET A 220 3.98 -8.09 -8.31
CA MET A 220 5.38 -8.00 -8.69
C MET A 220 5.84 -6.55 -8.47
N VAL A 221 7.11 -6.36 -8.12
CA VAL A 221 7.70 -5.01 -8.13
C VAL A 221 7.65 -4.50 -9.58
N GLY A 222 6.73 -3.56 -9.86
CA GLY A 222 6.44 -3.03 -11.19
C GLY A 222 5.11 -3.47 -11.84
N SER A 223 4.28 -4.33 -11.22
CA SER A 223 2.95 -4.70 -11.77
C SER A 223 1.97 -5.26 -10.71
N PHE A 224 0.72 -4.76 -10.71
CA PHE A 224 -0.36 -5.20 -9.81
C PHE A 224 -1.15 -6.39 -10.37
N LEU A 225 -1.48 -7.38 -9.54
CA LEU A 225 -2.45 -8.44 -9.86
C LEU A 225 -3.70 -8.33 -8.95
N ARG A 226 -4.74 -9.14 -9.25
CA ARG A 226 -6.16 -9.12 -8.83
C ARG A 226 -6.55 -8.81 -7.36
N GLY A 227 -5.63 -8.59 -6.42
CA GLY A 227 -5.91 -8.36 -5.00
C GLY A 227 -6.37 -6.94 -4.61
N ALA A 228 -5.67 -5.88 -5.04
CA ALA A 228 -5.92 -4.47 -4.65
C ALA A 228 -7.36 -3.96 -4.93
N TRP A 229 -8.09 -4.66 -5.79
CA TRP A 229 -9.31 -4.28 -6.47
C TRP A 229 -10.51 -4.25 -5.51
N LYS A 230 -10.55 -5.18 -4.54
CA LYS A 230 -11.60 -5.24 -3.51
C LYS A 230 -11.52 -4.09 -2.50
N MET A 231 -10.35 -3.47 -2.34
CA MET A 231 -10.12 -2.46 -1.32
C MET A 231 -10.73 -1.10 -1.69
N CYS A 232 -10.66 -0.71 -2.98
CA CYS A 232 -11.32 0.50 -3.49
C CYS A 232 -12.85 0.47 -3.28
N LEU A 233 -13.47 -0.71 -3.35
CA LEU A 233 -14.91 -0.88 -3.07
C LEU A 233 -15.27 -0.70 -1.59
N SER A 234 -14.39 -1.10 -0.67
CA SER A 234 -14.63 -0.99 0.78
C SER A 234 -14.55 0.48 1.26
N ILE A 235 -13.66 1.29 0.69
CA ILE A 235 -13.56 2.74 0.97
C ILE A 235 -14.88 3.46 0.71
N ARG A 236 -15.67 3.02 -0.29
CA ARG A 236 -16.99 3.55 -0.65
C ARG A 236 -18.06 3.35 0.42
N SER A 237 -17.91 2.32 1.27
CA SER A 237 -18.95 1.88 2.21
C SER A 237 -18.87 2.53 3.60
N LEU A 238 -17.87 3.38 3.85
CA LEU A 238 -17.73 4.10 5.12
C LEU A 238 -18.60 5.37 5.10
N PRO A 239 -19.59 5.50 6.01
CA PRO A 239 -20.33 6.74 6.15
C PRO A 239 -19.37 7.81 6.70
N VAL A 240 -18.97 8.75 5.84
CA VAL A 240 -18.34 9.99 6.25
C VAL A 240 -19.41 10.83 6.92
N SER A 241 -19.66 10.59 8.20
CA SER A 241 -20.52 11.44 9.02
C SER A 241 -19.80 12.76 9.28
N PHE A 242 -20.24 13.81 8.58
CA PHE A 242 -19.91 15.18 8.92
C PHE A 242 -20.70 15.57 10.16
N CYS A 243 -20.05 15.64 11.33
CA CYS A 243 -20.48 16.60 12.35
C CYS A 243 -20.07 17.98 11.85
N GLY A 244 -20.94 18.60 11.04
CA GLY A 244 -20.89 20.03 10.80
C GLY A 244 -21.32 20.74 12.09
N ASP A 245 -20.38 21.43 12.71
CA ASP A 245 -20.66 22.42 13.74
C ASP A 245 -21.34 23.62 13.05
N ASP A 246 -22.65 23.73 13.22
CA ASP A 246 -23.54 24.72 12.61
C ASP A 246 -23.46 26.09 13.32
N SER A 247 -22.29 26.47 13.84
CA SER A 247 -22.10 27.68 14.65
C SER A 247 -21.36 28.83 13.96
N GLN A 248 -20.96 28.71 12.69
CA GLN A 248 -20.37 29.84 11.94
C GLN A 248 -21.26 30.31 10.78
N LYS A 249 -22.45 30.80 11.12
CA LYS A 249 -23.16 31.82 10.33
C LYS A 249 -23.76 32.86 11.26
N LYS A 250 -22.96 33.85 11.64
CA LYS A 250 -23.36 35.25 11.94
C LYS A 250 -22.11 36.07 12.31
N CYS A 251 -22.01 37.24 11.69
CA CYS A 251 -20.96 38.27 11.75
C CYS A 251 -19.74 38.03 10.86
#